data_AF-A0A952IC20-F1
#
_entry.id   AF-A0A952IC20-F1
#
_cell.length_a   1.000
_cell.length_b   1.000
_cell.length_c   1.000
_cell.angle_alpha   90.00
_cell.angle_beta   90.00
_cell.angle_gamma   90.00
#
_symmetry.space_group_name_H-M   'P 1'
#
loop_
_entity.id
_entity.type
_entity.pdbx_description
1 polymer ?
#
loop_
_entity_poly.entity_id
_entity_poly.type
_entity_poly.pdbx_seq_one_letter_code
_entity_poly.pdbx_strand_id
1 'polypeptide(L)'
;MKSVLFLSILFVFSQFSPAVAGPADERFIRMLTSGDMRELKMAAKEIKSREIKDPHVMDVVAEVLLQLHSEAWDAQIDSLSWAARALGGSRNGRYFSVLEEVNSGASNKKLRRHAKKALKELSKSAGKKVEQYKKGMRKVKIKGH
;
A
#
# COMPACT_ATOMS: atom_id res chain seq x y z
N MET A 1 -57.68 -4.05 12.05
CA MET A 1 -56.70 -4.99 12.66
C MET A 1 -55.69 -5.31 11.56
N LYS A 2 -54.56 -4.58 11.54
CA LYS A 2 -53.19 -5.06 11.79
C LYS A 2 -52.79 -6.28 10.95
N SER A 3 -51.86 -6.08 10.00
CA SER A 3 -50.62 -6.88 9.87
C SER A 3 -49.75 -6.28 8.76
N VAL A 4 -48.72 -5.51 9.12
CA VAL A 4 -47.59 -5.20 8.24
C VAL A 4 -46.46 -6.14 8.63
N LEU A 5 -46.11 -7.05 7.73
CA LEU A 5 -44.95 -7.93 7.85
C LEU A 5 -43.68 -7.11 7.60
N PHE A 6 -42.91 -6.83 8.66
CA PHE A 6 -41.56 -6.27 8.55
C PHE A 6 -40.56 -7.42 8.41
N LEU A 7 -39.99 -7.55 7.22
CA LEU A 7 -38.90 -8.48 6.90
C LEU A 7 -37.57 -7.83 7.34
N SER A 8 -37.04 -8.28 8.47
CA SER A 8 -35.80 -7.79 9.06
C SER A 8 -34.58 -8.25 8.26
N ILE A 9 -33.93 -7.32 7.55
CA ILE A 9 -32.62 -7.54 6.93
C ILE A 9 -31.55 -7.43 8.03
N LEU A 10 -30.98 -8.57 8.43
CA LEU A 10 -29.79 -8.65 9.26
C LEU A 10 -28.56 -8.25 8.42
N PHE A 11 -28.21 -6.97 8.46
CA PHE A 11 -26.94 -6.47 7.94
C PHE A 11 -25.84 -6.83 8.95
N VAL A 12 -25.16 -7.95 8.71
CA VAL A 12 -23.99 -8.37 9.51
C VAL A 12 -22.86 -7.39 9.24
N PHE A 13 -22.76 -6.35 10.07
CA PHE A 13 -21.59 -5.49 10.15
C PHE A 13 -20.44 -6.34 10.69
N SER A 14 -19.67 -6.93 9.79
CA SER A 14 -18.38 -7.55 10.13
C SER A 14 -17.55 -6.48 10.84
N GLN A 15 -17.34 -6.68 12.14
CA GLN A 15 -16.52 -5.82 12.98
C GLN A 15 -15.10 -5.91 12.46
N PHE A 16 -14.70 -4.94 11.64
CA PHE A 16 -13.30 -4.76 11.27
C PHE A 16 -12.60 -4.22 12.53
N SER A 17 -12.05 -5.11 13.35
CA SER A 17 -11.23 -4.69 14.48
C SER A 17 -10.09 -3.82 13.96
N PRO A 18 -9.92 -2.58 14.45
CA PRO A 18 -8.74 -1.80 14.10
C PRO A 18 -7.54 -2.55 14.65
N ALA A 19 -6.67 -3.02 13.76
CA ALA A 19 -5.40 -3.62 14.17
C ALA A 19 -4.60 -2.52 14.90
N VAL A 20 -4.34 -2.73 16.20
CA VAL A 20 -3.39 -1.89 16.93
C VAL A 20 -2.02 -2.24 16.38
N ALA A 21 -1.40 -1.28 15.67
CA ALA A 21 -0.08 -1.44 15.10
C ALA A 21 0.92 -1.86 16.18
N GLY A 22 1.66 -2.95 15.95
CA GLY A 22 2.67 -3.42 16.89
C GLY A 22 3.93 -2.54 16.86
N PRO A 23 4.86 -2.68 17.82
CA PRO A 23 6.11 -1.93 17.84
C PRO A 23 6.97 -2.08 16.58
N ALA A 24 6.89 -3.24 15.92
CA ALA A 24 7.55 -3.49 14.65
C ALA A 24 6.96 -2.65 13.50
N ASP A 25 5.64 -2.46 13.49
CA ASP A 25 4.92 -1.67 12.49
C ASP A 25 5.29 -0.20 12.62
N GLU A 26 5.34 0.33 13.85
CA GLU A 26 5.78 1.72 14.07
C GLU A 26 7.22 1.96 13.60
N ARG A 27 8.13 1.00 13.84
CA ARG A 27 9.51 1.09 13.35
C ARG A 27 9.54 1.17 11.82
N PHE A 28 8.79 0.31 11.14
CA PHE A 28 8.71 0.36 9.68
C PHE A 28 8.12 1.67 9.18
N ILE A 29 7.05 2.15 9.80
CA ILE A 29 6.43 3.43 9.44
C ILE A 29 7.45 4.56 9.57
N ARG A 30 8.19 4.64 10.69
CA ARG A 30 9.24 5.67 10.87
C ARG A 30 10.30 5.63 9.78
N MET A 31 10.79 4.45 9.41
CA MET A 31 11.80 4.27 8.36
C MET A 31 11.27 4.58 6.96
N LEU A 32 10.00 4.26 6.69
CA LEU A 32 9.35 4.56 5.41
C LEU A 32 9.14 6.07 5.22
N THR A 33 8.94 6.81 6.31
CA THR A 33 8.63 8.25 6.28
C THR A 33 9.80 9.14 6.68
N SER A 34 11.00 8.60 6.86
CA SER A 34 12.14 9.34 7.42
C SER A 34 12.78 10.33 6.46
N GLY A 35 12.44 10.27 5.17
CA GLY A 35 13.11 11.03 4.11
C GLY A 35 14.43 10.40 3.65
N ASP A 36 14.98 9.45 4.39
CA ASP A 36 16.18 8.71 3.99
C ASP A 36 15.81 7.52 3.10
N MET A 37 16.23 7.58 1.84
CA MET A 37 15.98 6.53 0.84
C MET A 37 16.64 5.19 1.18
N ARG A 38 17.70 5.19 1.99
CA ARG A 38 18.33 3.97 2.51
C ARG A 38 17.42 3.30 3.53
N GLU A 39 16.84 4.06 4.46
CA GLU A 39 15.90 3.55 5.45
C GLU A 39 14.61 3.04 4.80
N LEU A 40 14.05 3.81 3.86
CA LEU A 40 12.88 3.38 3.09
C LEU A 40 13.13 2.03 2.40
N LYS A 41 14.29 1.90 1.75
CA LYS A 41 14.68 0.65 1.08
C LYS A 41 14.84 -0.50 2.06
N MET A 42 15.50 -0.27 3.20
CA MET A 42 15.68 -1.30 4.23
C MET A 42 14.33 -1.78 4.76
N ALA A 43 13.43 -0.85 5.11
CA ALA A 43 12.08 -1.18 5.56
C ALA A 43 11.30 -1.97 4.50
N ALA A 44 11.29 -1.50 3.25
CA ALA A 44 10.58 -2.18 2.17
C ALA A 44 11.12 -3.59 1.88
N LYS A 45 12.44 -3.80 1.97
CA LYS A 45 13.06 -5.14 1.85
C LYS A 45 12.63 -6.05 2.99
N GLU A 46 12.68 -5.55 4.23
CA GLU A 46 12.37 -6.33 5.42
C GLU A 46 10.88 -6.70 5.48
N ILE A 47 10.00 -5.75 5.19
CA ILE A 47 8.55 -5.96 5.00
C ILE A 47 8.31 -7.09 3.99
N LYS A 48 8.96 -7.01 2.83
CA LYS A 48 8.78 -8.00 1.76
C LYS A 48 9.32 -9.37 2.15
N SER A 49 10.49 -9.45 2.80
CA SER A 49 11.10 -10.72 3.19
C SER A 49 10.37 -11.41 4.33
N ARG A 50 9.81 -10.62 5.27
CA ARG A 50 9.04 -11.13 6.41
C ARG A 50 7.56 -11.35 6.08
N GLU A 51 7.17 -11.13 4.82
CA GLU A 51 5.78 -11.19 4.35
C GLU A 51 4.80 -10.40 5.22
N ILE A 52 5.18 -9.19 5.65
CA ILE A 52 4.29 -8.31 6.41
C ILE A 52 3.13 -7.87 5.49
N LYS A 53 1.90 -8.12 5.91
CA LYS A 53 0.66 -7.83 5.16
C LYS A 53 -0.26 -6.85 5.86
N ASP A 54 0.16 -6.34 7.01
CA ASP A 54 -0.65 -5.43 7.82
C ASP A 54 -1.04 -4.18 7.01
N PRO A 55 -2.34 -3.90 6.84
CA PRO A 55 -2.81 -2.73 6.10
C PRO A 55 -2.30 -1.40 6.65
N HIS A 56 -2.05 -1.27 7.95
CA HIS A 56 -1.51 -0.04 8.55
C HIS A 56 -0.10 0.29 8.02
N VAL A 57 0.74 -0.72 7.83
CA VAL A 57 2.07 -0.55 7.23
C VAL A 57 1.96 -0.41 5.71
N MET A 58 1.14 -1.24 5.06
CA MET A 58 1.02 -1.23 3.59
C MET A 58 0.40 0.07 3.07
N ASP A 59 -0.54 0.69 3.79
CA ASP A 59 -1.10 1.99 3.47
C ASP A 59 -0.03 3.09 3.51
N VAL A 60 0.96 3.00 4.41
CA VAL A 60 2.12 3.92 4.41
C VAL A 60 3.01 3.69 3.20
N VAL A 61 3.29 2.43 2.84
CA VAL A 61 4.07 2.12 1.62
C VAL A 61 3.38 2.67 0.37
N ALA A 62 2.05 2.52 0.30
CA ALA A 62 1.23 3.05 -0.79
C ALA A 62 1.28 4.56 -0.86
N GLU A 63 1.06 5.26 0.25
CA GLU A 63 1.10 6.71 0.30
C GLU A 63 2.47 7.27 -0.10
N VAL A 64 3.56 6.66 0.39
CA VAL A 64 4.93 7.07 0.04
C VAL A 64 5.19 6.91 -1.46
N LEU A 65 4.72 5.83 -2.09
CA LEU A 65 4.84 5.66 -3.53
C LEU A 65 4.07 6.73 -4.29
N LEU A 66 2.82 7.01 -3.93
CA LEU A 66 1.97 8.02 -4.58
C LEU A 66 2.50 9.44 -4.41
N GLN A 67 3.27 9.71 -3.35
CA GLN A 67 3.91 11.02 -3.15
C GLN A 67 5.17 11.17 -3.99
N LEU A 68 5.95 10.11 -4.18
CA LEU A 68 7.31 10.22 -4.73
C LEU A 68 7.46 9.75 -6.18
N HIS A 69 6.56 8.93 -6.74
CA HIS A 69 6.85 8.21 -7.98
C HIS A 69 7.02 9.07 -9.24
N SER A 70 6.30 10.20 -9.35
CA SER A 70 6.30 11.03 -10.57
C SER A 70 7.62 11.79 -10.73
N GLU A 71 8.13 12.35 -9.62
CA GLU A 71 9.33 13.17 -9.53
C GLU A 71 10.58 12.39 -9.09
N ALA A 72 10.51 11.06 -9.07
CA ALA A 72 11.60 10.24 -8.55
C ALA A 72 12.88 10.37 -9.39
N TRP A 73 13.96 10.84 -8.77
CA TRP A 73 15.29 10.86 -9.39
C TRP A 73 15.98 9.50 -9.32
N ASP A 74 17.05 9.31 -10.09
CA ASP A 74 17.70 7.99 -10.26
C ASP A 74 18.12 7.31 -8.94
N ALA A 75 18.63 8.07 -7.97
CA ALA A 75 19.01 7.55 -6.66
C ALA A 75 17.83 7.02 -5.81
N GLN A 76 16.58 7.44 -6.07
CA GLN A 76 15.37 6.98 -5.38
C GLN A 76 14.77 5.72 -6.00
N ILE A 77 15.07 5.45 -7.27
CA ILE A 77 14.39 4.41 -8.07
C ILE A 77 14.49 3.03 -7.45
N ASP A 78 15.64 2.69 -6.88
CA ASP A 78 15.81 1.38 -6.28
C ASP A 78 14.96 1.22 -5.01
N SER A 79 14.91 2.25 -4.17
CA SER A 79 14.11 2.28 -2.94
C SER A 79 12.62 2.19 -3.25
N LEU A 80 12.12 3.00 -4.19
CA LEU A 80 10.73 2.96 -4.64
C LEU A 80 10.38 1.65 -5.35
N SER A 81 11.33 1.04 -6.05
CA SER A 81 11.14 -0.30 -6.65
C SER A 81 10.94 -1.37 -5.56
N TRP A 82 11.64 -1.28 -4.43
CA TRP A 82 11.41 -2.17 -3.30
C TRP A 82 10.07 -1.92 -2.62
N ALA A 83 9.65 -0.66 -2.47
CA ALA A 83 8.32 -0.32 -1.97
C ALA A 83 7.21 -0.92 -2.86
N ALA A 84 7.32 -0.79 -4.18
CA ALA A 84 6.35 -1.40 -5.11
C ALA A 84 6.30 -2.93 -4.97
N ARG A 85 7.47 -3.57 -4.77
CA ARG A 85 7.55 -5.02 -4.54
C ARG A 85 6.95 -5.44 -3.21
N ALA A 86 7.09 -4.63 -2.16
CA ALA A 86 6.46 -4.86 -0.86
C ALA A 86 4.93 -4.86 -1.01
N LEU A 87 4.35 -3.84 -1.67
CA LEU A 87 2.92 -3.79 -1.97
C LEU A 87 2.45 -5.01 -2.75
N GLY A 88 3.11 -5.37 -3.84
CA GLY A 88 2.76 -6.59 -4.59
C GLY A 88 2.85 -7.85 -3.73
N GLY A 89 3.84 -7.89 -2.81
CA GLY A 89 4.01 -8.98 -1.86
C GLY A 89 2.90 -9.13 -0.82
N SER A 90 2.16 -8.06 -0.54
CA SER A 90 1.02 -8.13 0.37
C SER A 90 -0.10 -9.04 -0.14
N ARG A 91 -0.19 -9.23 -1.47
CA ARG A 91 -1.32 -9.91 -2.14
C ARG A 91 -2.67 -9.33 -1.72
N ASN A 92 -2.70 -8.03 -1.44
CA ASN A 92 -3.92 -7.29 -1.13
C ASN A 92 -4.34 -6.46 -2.33
N GLY A 93 -5.47 -6.83 -2.94
CA GLY A 93 -6.03 -6.15 -4.12
C GLY A 93 -6.35 -4.67 -3.91
N ARG A 94 -6.40 -4.19 -2.67
CA ARG A 94 -6.58 -2.76 -2.31
C ARG A 94 -5.52 -1.86 -2.95
N TYR A 95 -4.32 -2.38 -3.19
CA TYR A 95 -3.18 -1.60 -3.72
C TYR A 95 -3.02 -1.68 -5.23
N PHE A 96 -4.01 -2.22 -5.95
CA PHE A 96 -3.92 -2.37 -7.40
C PHE A 96 -3.81 -1.02 -8.10
N SER A 97 -4.73 -0.09 -7.81
CA SER A 97 -4.73 1.26 -8.40
C SER A 97 -3.42 2.01 -8.15
N VAL A 98 -2.83 1.87 -6.96
CA VAL A 98 -1.53 2.45 -6.61
C VAL A 98 -0.43 1.95 -7.54
N LEU A 99 -0.32 0.63 -7.74
CA LEU A 99 0.70 0.06 -8.61
C LEU A 99 0.41 0.32 -10.09
N GLU A 100 -0.86 0.47 -10.48
CA GLU A 100 -1.26 0.90 -11.82
C GLU A 100 -0.78 2.33 -12.09
N GLU A 101 -1.04 3.25 -11.16
CA GLU A 101 -0.61 4.65 -11.21
C GLU A 101 0.92 4.78 -11.27
N VAL A 102 1.67 4.03 -10.45
CA VAL A 102 3.13 4.02 -10.53
C VAL A 102 3.61 3.42 -11.86
N ASN A 103 2.94 2.38 -12.37
CA ASN A 103 3.29 1.77 -13.65
C ASN A 103 3.03 2.70 -14.84
N SER A 104 1.99 3.53 -14.82
CA SER A 104 1.69 4.47 -15.91
C SER A 104 2.37 5.83 -15.76
N GLY A 105 2.52 6.32 -14.52
CA GLY A 105 2.90 7.69 -14.21
C GLY A 105 4.34 7.90 -13.73
N ALA A 106 5.10 6.84 -13.41
CA ALA A 106 6.51 7.02 -13.04
C ALA A 106 7.37 7.37 -14.28
N SER A 107 8.17 8.43 -14.18
CA SER A 107 9.09 8.89 -15.23
C SER A 107 10.16 7.84 -15.58
N ASN A 108 10.63 7.09 -14.59
CA ASN A 108 11.67 6.08 -14.76
C ASN A 108 11.15 4.69 -15.19
N LYS A 109 11.70 4.13 -16.28
CA LYS A 109 11.31 2.82 -16.85
C LYS A 109 11.53 1.64 -15.90
N LYS A 110 12.56 1.68 -15.04
CA LYS A 110 12.85 0.61 -14.08
C LYS A 110 11.75 0.55 -13.01
N LEU A 111 11.33 1.71 -12.48
CA LEU A 111 10.25 1.78 -11.51
C LEU A 111 8.92 1.26 -12.10
N ARG A 112 8.55 1.71 -13.31
CA ARG A 112 7.37 1.20 -14.03
C ARG A 112 7.39 -0.33 -14.16
N ARG A 113 8.55 -0.90 -14.55
CA ARG A 113 8.72 -2.36 -14.68
C ARG A 113 8.51 -3.09 -13.35
N HIS A 114 8.99 -2.56 -12.23
CA HIS A 114 8.78 -3.17 -10.92
C HIS A 114 7.33 -3.10 -10.47
N ALA A 115 6.65 -1.97 -10.68
CA ALA A 115 5.22 -1.82 -10.42
C ALA A 115 4.39 -2.81 -11.26
N LYS A 116 4.70 -2.95 -12.56
CA LYS A 116 4.06 -3.95 -13.43
C LYS A 116 4.23 -5.39 -12.93
N LYS A 117 5.41 -5.74 -12.41
CA LYS A 117 5.64 -7.07 -11.82
C LYS A 117 4.82 -7.24 -10.53
N ALA A 118 4.78 -6.23 -9.68
CA ALA A 118 4.01 -6.23 -8.45
C ALA A 118 2.48 -6.37 -8.71
N LEU A 119 1.95 -5.74 -9.77
CA LEU A 119 0.55 -5.92 -10.19
C LEU A 119 0.19 -7.40 -10.44
N LYS A 120 1.12 -8.18 -11.02
CA LYS A 120 0.88 -9.61 -11.28
C LYS A 120 0.79 -10.45 -9.99
N GLU A 121 1.39 -9.97 -8.90
CA GLU A 121 1.24 -10.62 -7.59
C GLU A 121 -0.12 -10.30 -6.97
N LEU A 122 -0.66 -9.10 -7.21
CA LEU A 122 -2.00 -8.70 -6.76
C LEU A 122 -3.14 -9.27 -7.61
N SER A 123 -2.92 -9.52 -8.91
CA SER A 123 -3.99 -10.08 -9.77
C SER A 123 -4.36 -11.51 -9.39
N LYS A 124 -3.46 -12.23 -8.70
CA LYS A 124 -3.77 -13.53 -8.06
C LYS A 124 -4.81 -13.38 -6.92
N SER A 125 -5.01 -12.16 -6.42
CA SER A 125 -5.85 -11.81 -5.28
C SER A 125 -6.80 -10.66 -5.63
N ALA A 126 -7.90 -10.96 -6.33
CA ALA A 126 -9.10 -10.11 -6.49
C ALA A 126 -8.88 -8.63 -6.92
N GLY A 127 -7.80 -8.30 -7.64
CA GLY A 127 -7.22 -6.95 -7.81
C GLY A 127 -8.09 -5.77 -8.28
N LYS A 128 -9.40 -5.89 -8.49
CA LYS A 128 -10.31 -4.75 -8.73
C LYS A 128 -11.65 -4.85 -7.98
N LYS A 129 -11.86 -5.92 -7.20
CA LYS A 129 -13.14 -6.24 -6.53
C LYS A 129 -13.24 -5.71 -5.10
N VAL A 130 -12.19 -5.04 -4.61
CA VAL A 130 -12.09 -4.50 -3.26
C VAL A 130 -11.88 -2.99 -3.31
N GLU A 131 -12.23 -2.30 -2.22
CA GLU A 131 -11.96 -0.87 -2.05
C GLU A 131 -10.47 -0.58 -2.34
N GLN A 132 -10.22 0.40 -3.18
CA GLN A 132 -8.90 0.76 -3.65
C GLN A 132 -8.28 1.86 -2.79
N TYR A 133 -7.00 1.72 -2.44
CA TYR A 133 -6.25 2.77 -1.77
C TYR A 133 -6.07 3.97 -2.71
N LYS A 134 -6.25 5.18 -2.19
CA LYS A 134 -6.03 6.44 -2.92
C LYS A 134 -5.13 7.37 -2.12
N LYS A 135 -4.38 8.21 -2.84
CA LYS A 135 -3.52 9.23 -2.24
C LYS A 135 -4.29 10.06 -1.22
N GLY A 136 -3.71 10.28 -0.04
CA GLY A 136 -4.30 11.04 1.05
C GLY A 136 -5.27 10.26 1.95
N MET A 137 -5.58 8.98 1.67
CA MET A 137 -6.36 8.14 2.60
C MET A 137 -5.65 7.98 3.95
N ARG A 138 -4.31 8.04 3.96
CA ARG A 138 -3.50 8.15 5.16
C ARG A 138 -2.71 9.45 5.14
N LYS A 139 -2.76 10.18 6.25
CA LYS A 139 -1.91 11.37 6.47
C LYS A 139 -0.47 10.92 6.72
N VAL A 140 0.34 10.89 5.66
CA VAL A 140 1.78 10.59 5.74
C VAL A 140 2.57 11.84 5.37
N LYS A 141 3.47 12.26 6.28
CA LYS A 141 4.45 13.31 6.03
C LYS A 141 5.83 12.68 5.93
N ILE A 142 6.41 12.67 4.74
CA ILE A 142 7.79 12.23 4.52
C ILE A 142 8.68 13.40 4.95
N LYS A 143 9.66 13.17 5.82
CA LYS A 143 10.56 14.27 6.20
C LYS A 143 11.33 14.76 4.97
N GLY A 144 11.36 16.07 4.76
CA GLY A 144 12.09 16.69 3.65
C GLY A 144 11.36 16.69 2.30
N HIS A 145 10.10 16.25 2.26
CA HIS A 145 9.19 16.33 1.11
C HIS A 145 7.84 16.91 1.55
#